data_AF-A0A835IPP5-F1
#
_entry.id   AF-A0A835IPP5-F1
#
_cell.length_a   1.000
_cell.length_b   1.000
_cell.length_c   1.000
_cell.angle_alpha   90.00
_cell.angle_beta   90.00
_cell.angle_gamma   90.00
#
_symmetry.space_group_name_H-M   'P 1'
#
loop_
_entity.id
_entity.type
_entity.pdbx_description
1 polymer ?
#
loop_
_entity_poly.entity_id
_entity_poly.type
_entity_poly.pdbx_seq_one_letter_code
_entity_poly.pdbx_strand_id
1 'polypeptide(L)'
;MTNVKNPIIIDQEYCPSKGCETKPSQVEISDVLFKNIKGTATTKSEVTLVCSSSMPCENVALANIDLKYILPDGPATSTCTNVKGISITGMENPQPCS
;
A
#
# COMPACT_ATOMS: atom_id res chain seq x y z
N MET A 1 -12.07 -6.77 -7.28
CA MET A 1 -10.87 -6.92 -8.14
C MET A 1 -10.56 -8.39 -8.31
N THR A 2 -9.95 -8.81 -9.43
CA THR A 2 -9.66 -10.23 -9.70
C THR A 2 -8.28 -10.39 -10.31
N ASN A 3 -7.43 -11.19 -9.64
CA ASN A 3 -6.09 -11.60 -10.07
C ASN A 3 -5.19 -10.41 -10.46
N VAL A 4 -5.23 -9.33 -9.66
CA VAL A 4 -4.45 -8.12 -9.94
C VAL A 4 -3.05 -8.19 -9.34
N LYS A 5 -2.10 -7.45 -9.91
CA LYS A 5 -0.72 -7.39 -9.38
C LYS A 5 -0.50 -6.38 -8.26
N ASN A 6 -1.28 -5.30 -8.19
CA ASN A 6 -1.10 -4.27 -7.16
C ASN A 6 -2.49 -3.78 -6.76
N PRO A 7 -3.15 -4.42 -5.78
CA PRO A 7 -4.48 -4.01 -5.34
C PRO A 7 -4.52 -2.60 -4.75
N ILE A 8 -3.60 -2.30 -3.82
CA ILE A 8 -3.45 -0.98 -3.18
C ILE A 8 -1.99 -0.59 -3.23
N ILE A 9 -1.69 0.56 -3.85
CA ILE A 9 -0.32 1.09 -3.96
C ILE A 9 -0.27 2.61 -3.77
N ILE A 10 0.61 3.07 -2.90
CA ILE A 10 1.19 4.41 -2.90
C ILE A 10 2.68 4.23 -3.14
N ASP A 11 3.24 4.90 -4.15
CA ASP A 11 4.66 4.82 -4.49
C ASP A 11 5.19 6.24 -4.73
N GLN A 12 5.80 6.82 -3.70
CA GLN A 12 6.49 8.10 -3.76
C GLN A 12 7.99 7.95 -4.12
N GLU A 13 8.46 6.74 -4.41
CA GLU A 13 9.81 6.44 -4.89
C GLU A 13 9.80 5.99 -6.37
N TYR A 14 8.69 6.28 -7.06
CA TYR A 14 8.46 5.83 -8.44
C TYR A 14 9.54 6.32 -9.40
N CYS A 15 10.10 5.38 -10.18
CA CYS A 15 11.13 5.63 -11.18
C CYS A 15 10.68 5.11 -12.56
N PRO A 16 10.25 6.00 -13.49
CA PRO A 16 9.67 5.57 -14.77
C PRO A 16 10.69 5.05 -15.79
N SER A 17 11.99 5.34 -15.61
CA SER A 17 13.03 4.99 -16.57
C SER A 17 14.36 4.71 -15.89
N LYS A 18 15.23 3.95 -16.56
CA LYS A 18 16.61 3.77 -16.08
C LYS A 18 17.31 5.12 -15.98
N GLY A 19 17.85 5.42 -14.80
CA GLY A 19 18.60 6.66 -14.55
C GLY A 19 17.75 7.84 -14.07
N CYS A 20 16.51 7.63 -13.61
CA CYS A 20 15.84 8.68 -12.85
C CYS A 20 16.66 9.00 -11.59
N GLU A 21 16.74 10.27 -11.20
CA GLU A 21 17.34 10.63 -9.92
C GLU A 21 16.39 10.18 -8.80
N THR A 22 16.85 9.25 -7.96
CA THR A 22 16.11 8.81 -6.77
C THR A 22 16.31 9.82 -5.65
N LYS A 23 15.67 10.99 -5.78
CA LYS A 23 15.55 11.96 -4.69
C LYS A 23 14.22 11.73 -3.97
N PRO A 24 14.17 11.88 -2.63
CA PRO A 24 12.91 11.81 -1.90
C PRO A 24 11.88 12.76 -2.51
N SER A 25 10.69 12.25 -2.81
CA SER A 25 9.60 13.05 -3.36
C SER A 25 9.24 14.19 -2.40
N GLN A 26 9.00 15.37 -2.96
CA GLN A 26 8.53 16.55 -2.23
C GLN A 26 7.00 16.70 -2.28
N VAL A 27 6.31 15.70 -2.85
CA VAL A 27 4.85 15.67 -2.87
C VAL A 27 4.35 15.24 -1.49
N GLU A 28 3.44 16.03 -0.93
CA GLU A 28 2.73 15.67 0.30
C GLU A 28 1.50 14.84 -0.05
N ILE A 29 1.30 13.74 0.67
CA ILE A 29 0.10 12.89 0.58
C ILE A 29 -0.50 12.77 1.98
N SER A 30 -1.70 13.28 2.18
CA SER A 30 -2.39 13.26 3.46
C SER A 30 -3.88 12.94 3.32
N ASP A 31 -4.48 12.47 4.43
CA ASP A 31 -5.92 12.21 4.57
C ASP A 31 -6.49 11.26 3.51
N VAL A 32 -5.77 10.17 3.23
CA VAL A 32 -6.15 9.16 2.22
C VAL A 32 -7.06 8.11 2.84
N LEU A 33 -8.22 7.83 2.23
CA LEU A 33 -9.12 6.75 2.63
C LEU A 33 -9.24 5.67 1.55
N PHE A 34 -8.78 4.47 1.87
CA PHE A 34 -9.09 3.25 1.13
C PHE A 34 -10.26 2.53 1.82
N LYS A 35 -11.36 2.31 1.10
CA LYS A 35 -12.59 1.76 1.70
C LYS A 35 -13.27 0.70 0.84
N ASN A 36 -13.72 -0.38 1.48
CA ASN A 36 -14.52 -1.45 0.91
C ASN A 36 -13.83 -2.14 -0.30
N ILE A 37 -12.52 -2.35 -0.22
CA ILE A 37 -11.73 -2.93 -1.29
C ILE A 37 -11.65 -4.43 -1.10
N LYS A 38 -12.14 -5.20 -2.08
CA LYS A 38 -12.16 -6.67 -2.04
C LYS A 38 -11.67 -7.30 -3.32
N GLY A 39 -10.98 -8.44 -3.22
CA GLY A 39 -10.55 -9.17 -4.41
C GLY A 39 -9.42 -10.16 -4.19
N THR A 40 -8.77 -10.53 -5.30
CA THR A 40 -7.63 -11.45 -5.31
C THR A 40 -6.41 -10.79 -5.96
N ALA A 41 -5.22 -11.12 -5.45
CA ALA A 41 -3.95 -10.65 -6.00
C ALA A 41 -3.01 -11.81 -6.38
N THR A 42 -2.16 -11.57 -7.37
CA THR A 42 -1.08 -12.49 -7.79
C THR A 42 0.29 -12.09 -7.26
N THR A 43 0.34 -11.07 -6.41
CA THR A 43 1.54 -10.62 -5.69
C THR A 43 1.29 -10.73 -4.21
N LYS A 44 2.33 -11.11 -3.46
CA LYS A 44 2.21 -11.35 -2.03
C LYS A 44 1.96 -10.07 -1.22
N SER A 45 2.55 -8.94 -1.64
CA SER A 45 2.30 -7.64 -1.03
C SER A 45 1.08 -6.98 -1.68
N GLU A 46 -0.07 -7.13 -1.02
CA GLU A 46 -1.35 -6.67 -1.57
C GLU A 46 -1.65 -5.21 -1.24
N VAL A 47 -1.04 -4.71 -0.15
CA VAL A 47 -1.06 -3.31 0.27
C VAL A 47 0.38 -2.82 0.34
N THR A 48 0.76 -1.91 -0.55
CA THR A 48 2.11 -1.33 -0.60
C THR A 48 2.04 0.19 -0.45
N LEU A 49 2.49 0.72 0.67
CA LEU A 49 2.51 2.16 0.95
C LEU A 49 3.97 2.63 1.10
N VAL A 50 4.62 2.95 -0.01
CA VAL A 50 5.98 3.46 -0.05
C VAL A 50 5.93 4.98 -0.14
N CYS A 51 6.17 5.64 0.99
CA CYS A 51 6.13 7.09 1.09
C CYS A 51 7.54 7.68 1.23
N SER A 52 7.65 8.96 0.89
CA SER A 52 8.89 9.71 0.86
C SER A 52 9.45 9.89 2.27
N SER A 53 10.76 9.77 2.41
CA SER A 53 11.44 10.06 3.66
C SER A 53 11.46 11.56 4.00
N SER A 54 11.37 12.44 3.00
CA SER A 54 11.29 13.89 3.21
C SER A 54 9.87 14.39 3.41
N MET A 55 8.89 13.78 2.74
CA MET A 55 7.46 14.10 2.87
C MET A 55 6.67 12.81 3.13
N PRO A 56 6.70 12.29 4.38
CA PRO A 56 5.96 11.10 4.78
C PRO A 56 4.46 11.21 4.45
N CYS A 57 3.80 10.09 4.16
CA CYS A 57 2.35 10.11 4.04
C CYS A 57 1.72 10.28 5.43
N GLU A 58 0.68 11.10 5.55
CA GLU A 58 0.01 11.35 6.84
C GLU A 58 -1.47 10.94 6.79
N ASN A 59 -2.00 10.41 7.90
CA ASN A 59 -3.42 10.06 8.06
C ASN A 59 -3.97 9.15 6.95
N VAL A 60 -3.35 7.98 6.76
CA VAL A 60 -3.86 6.97 5.83
C VAL A 60 -4.85 6.06 6.57
N ALA A 61 -6.07 5.95 6.04
CA ALA A 61 -7.14 5.13 6.59
C ALA A 61 -7.44 3.92 5.70
N LEU A 62 -7.43 2.72 6.30
CA LEU A 62 -7.82 1.46 5.68
C LEU A 62 -9.14 0.99 6.31
N ALA A 63 -10.19 0.83 5.52
CA ALA A 63 -11.52 0.48 6.01
C ALA A 63 -12.15 -0.65 5.21
N ASN A 64 -12.40 -1.80 5.84
CA ASN A 64 -13.01 -2.99 5.22
C ASN A 64 -12.23 -3.47 3.98
N ILE A 65 -10.94 -3.75 4.15
CA ILE A 65 -10.06 -4.32 3.13
C ILE A 65 -10.07 -5.86 3.26
N ASP A 66 -10.36 -6.56 2.16
CA ASP A 66 -10.31 -8.03 2.08
C ASP A 66 -9.69 -8.49 0.75
N LEU A 67 -8.38 -8.64 0.77
CA LEU A 67 -7.55 -9.06 -0.34
C LEU A 67 -6.99 -10.46 -0.07
N LYS A 68 -6.90 -11.27 -1.13
CA LYS A 68 -6.51 -12.68 -1.04
C LYS A 68 -5.44 -13.01 -2.04
N TYR A 69 -4.31 -13.44 -1.51
CA TYR A 69 -3.21 -13.90 -2.32
C TYR A 69 -3.47 -15.34 -2.78
N ILE A 70 -3.38 -15.58 -4.08
CA ILE A 70 -3.82 -16.85 -4.68
C ILE A 70 -2.70 -17.84 -5.00
N LEU A 71 -1.43 -17.49 -4.75
CA LEU A 71 -0.28 -18.35 -5.05
C LEU A 71 0.19 -19.12 -3.79
N PRO A 72 0.87 -20.27 -3.95
CA PRO A 72 1.13 -21.21 -2.86
C PRO A 72 2.34 -20.87 -1.95
N ASP A 73 2.77 -19.61 -1.89
CA ASP A 73 3.99 -19.13 -1.22
C ASP A 73 3.72 -18.36 0.09
N GLY A 74 2.58 -18.64 0.72
CA GLY A 74 2.23 -18.19 2.07
C GLY A 74 1.11 -17.15 2.10
N PRO A 75 0.88 -16.49 3.25
CA PRO A 75 -0.19 -15.52 3.38
C PRO A 75 0.13 -14.21 2.66
N ALA A 76 -0.93 -13.45 2.35
CA ALA A 76 -0.83 -12.08 1.89
C ALA A 76 -0.17 -11.20 2.97
N THR A 77 0.57 -10.17 2.54
CA THR A 77 1.30 -9.23 3.40
C THR A 77 1.04 -7.79 3.01
N SER A 78 1.34 -6.87 3.92
CA SER A 78 1.41 -5.43 3.65
C SER A 78 2.84 -4.92 3.78
N THR A 79 3.18 -3.87 3.04
CA THR A 79 4.47 -3.17 3.13
C THR A 79 4.23 -1.69 3.31
N CYS A 80 4.84 -1.07 4.32
CA CYS A 80 4.77 0.38 4.52
C CYS A 80 6.14 0.97 4.85
N THR A 81 6.40 2.14 4.26
CA THR A 81 7.62 2.93 4.46
C THR A 81 7.23 4.39 4.60
N ASN A 82 7.69 5.07 5.66
CA ASN A 82 7.42 6.49 5.93
C ASN A 82 5.92 6.88 5.93
N VAL A 83 5.05 6.03 6.48
CA VAL A 83 3.64 6.36 6.70
C VAL A 83 3.46 6.75 8.17
N LYS A 84 2.83 7.90 8.43
CA LYS A 84 2.52 8.39 9.77
C LYS A 84 1.01 8.38 9.99
N GLY A 85 0.57 7.71 11.07
CA GLY A 85 -0.84 7.68 11.44
C GLY A 85 -1.68 6.81 10.51
N ILE A 86 -1.45 5.49 10.54
CA ILE A 86 -2.34 4.54 9.89
C ILE A 86 -3.54 4.26 10.81
N SER A 87 -4.75 4.44 10.29
CA SER A 87 -5.99 4.08 10.99
C SER A 87 -6.68 2.93 10.27
N ILE A 88 -7.25 2.00 11.04
CA ILE A 88 -7.87 0.79 10.52
C ILE A 88 -9.27 0.67 11.09
N THR A 89 -10.24 0.37 10.25
CA THR A 89 -11.63 0.19 10.67
C THR A 89 -12.28 -1.00 9.98
N GLY A 90 -12.87 -1.89 10.78
CA GLY A 90 -13.59 -3.06 10.26
C GLY A 90 -12.66 -4.20 9.86
N MET A 91 -13.02 -4.90 8.79
CA MET A 91 -12.25 -6.05 8.29
C MET A 91 -10.93 -5.58 7.66
N GLU A 92 -9.83 -6.23 7.99
CA GLU A 92 -8.52 -5.97 7.40
C GLU A 92 -7.82 -7.30 7.11
N ASN A 93 -7.65 -7.59 5.83
CA ASN A 93 -6.89 -8.71 5.28
C ASN A 93 -6.25 -8.22 3.97
N PRO A 94 -4.92 -8.23 3.81
CA PRO A 94 -3.87 -8.76 4.71
C PRO A 94 -3.73 -8.03 6.04
N GLN A 95 -2.87 -8.53 6.94
CA GLN A 95 -2.54 -7.79 8.16
C GLN A 95 -1.99 -6.40 7.82
N PRO A 96 -2.37 -5.36 8.57
CA PRO A 96 -1.91 -4.00 8.37
C PRO A 96 -0.44 -3.83 8.68
N CYS A 97 0.13 -2.72 8.24
CA CYS A 97 1.47 -2.30 8.64
C CYS A 97 1.54 -1.99 10.14
N SER A 98 2.55 -2.54 10.80
CA SER A 98 2.86 -2.36 12.23
C SER A 98 3.67 -1.11 12.50
#